data_AF-A0A377ZZ06-F1
#
_entry.id   AF-A0A377ZZ06-F1
#
_cell.length_a   1.000
_cell.length_b   1.000
_cell.length_c   1.000
_cell.angle_alpha   90.00
_cell.angle_beta   90.00
_cell.angle_gamma   90.00
#
_symmetry.space_group_name_H-M   'P 1'
#
loop_
_entity.id
_entity.type
_entity.pdbx_description
1 polymer ?
#
loop_
_entity_poly.entity_id
_entity_poly.type
_entity_poly.pdbx_seq_one_letter_code
_entity_poly.pdbx_strand_id
1 'polypeptide(L)'
;MSLPQESLLTALRLCASAPAAALELLQEPLWTARQQLCQALAATLASGDWLALLPILNHEQAAVRLHWLASLLVDAQKRQQGITLVSNPDVWPLLEQLAHSLPAVRLQAIAHDVCTCREQLLNVVGVNRELLLTERLLRWEHYLQPGTVLPVSHL
;
A
#
# COMPACT_ATOMS: atom_id res chain seq x y z
N MET A 1 2.54 14.33 -24.91
CA MET A 1 3.67 13.58 -24.30
C MET A 1 3.19 12.17 -24.03
N SER A 2 3.93 11.14 -24.48
CA SER A 2 3.59 9.75 -24.17
C SER A 2 3.88 9.46 -22.70
N LEU A 3 2.96 8.78 -22.01
CA LEU A 3 3.20 8.30 -20.65
C LEU A 3 4.33 7.26 -20.64
N PRO A 4 5.16 7.18 -19.59
CA PRO A 4 6.18 6.14 -19.46
C PRO A 4 5.53 4.74 -19.53
N GLN A 5 6.19 3.81 -20.22
CA GLN A 5 5.67 2.46 -20.43
C GLN A 5 5.40 1.72 -19.10
N GLU A 6 6.23 1.94 -18.10
CA GLU A 6 6.07 1.32 -16.77
C GLU A 6 4.85 1.86 -16.02
N SER A 7 4.52 3.15 -16.17
CA SER A 7 3.29 3.73 -15.60
C SER A 7 2.05 3.08 -16.21
N LEU A 8 2.03 2.89 -17.54
CA LEU A 8 0.94 2.20 -18.23
C LEU A 8 0.78 0.75 -17.76
N LEU A 9 1.90 0.02 -17.67
CA LEU A 9 1.90 -1.37 -17.22
C LEU A 9 1.44 -1.50 -15.77
N THR A 10 1.88 -0.58 -14.91
CA THR A 10 1.45 -0.50 -13.51
C THR A 10 -0.05 -0.27 -13.41
N ALA A 11 -0.58 0.72 -14.14
CA ALA A 11 -2.01 1.02 -14.11
C ALA A 11 -2.83 -0.19 -14.57
N LEU A 12 -2.40 -0.88 -15.64
CA LEU A 12 -3.02 -2.12 -16.08
C LEU A 12 -3.00 -3.19 -14.99
N ARG A 13 -1.86 -3.45 -14.35
CA ARG A 13 -1.73 -4.48 -13.31
C ARG A 13 -2.57 -4.17 -12.07
N LEU A 14 -2.64 -2.90 -11.65
CA LEU A 14 -3.46 -2.47 -10.52
C LEU A 14 -4.96 -2.59 -10.79
N CYS A 15 -5.37 -2.46 -12.05
CA CYS A 15 -6.76 -2.54 -12.52
C CYS A 15 -7.12 -3.92 -13.09
N ALA A 16 -6.46 -4.99 -12.64
CA ALA A 16 -6.72 -6.37 -13.08
C ALA A 16 -6.71 -6.53 -14.62
N SER A 17 -5.80 -5.82 -15.29
CA SER A 17 -5.63 -5.77 -16.75
C SER A 17 -6.82 -5.20 -17.54
N ALA A 18 -7.76 -4.49 -16.88
CA ALA A 18 -8.85 -3.78 -17.54
C ALA A 18 -8.37 -2.42 -18.12
N PRO A 19 -8.32 -2.22 -19.45
CA PRO A 19 -7.73 -1.01 -20.04
C PRO A 19 -8.48 0.28 -19.73
N ALA A 20 -9.82 0.24 -19.67
CA ALA A 20 -10.63 1.43 -19.37
C ALA A 20 -10.38 1.94 -17.94
N ALA A 21 -10.38 1.03 -16.95
CA ALA A 21 -10.08 1.37 -15.56
C ALA A 21 -8.61 1.82 -15.37
N ALA A 22 -7.68 1.21 -16.09
CA ALA A 22 -6.28 1.64 -16.09
C ALA A 22 -6.12 3.06 -16.65
N LEU A 23 -6.86 3.39 -17.72
CA LEU A 23 -6.87 4.74 -18.28
C LEU A 23 -7.45 5.75 -17.28
N GLU A 24 -8.53 5.40 -16.58
CA GLU A 24 -9.12 6.23 -15.52
C GLU A 24 -8.13 6.48 -14.37
N LEU A 25 -7.42 5.44 -13.91
CA LEU A 25 -6.40 5.56 -12.87
C LEU A 25 -5.25 6.51 -13.27
N LEU A 26 -4.91 6.58 -14.56
CA LEU A 26 -3.86 7.47 -15.08
C LEU A 26 -4.31 8.93 -15.20
N GLN A 27 -5.61 9.22 -15.04
CA GLN A 27 -6.12 10.58 -15.03
C GLN A 27 -5.91 11.25 -13.66
N GLU A 28 -5.81 12.56 -13.67
CA GLU A 28 -5.79 13.35 -12.44
C GLU A 28 -7.19 13.44 -11.82
N PRO A 29 -7.31 13.44 -10.49
CA PRO A 29 -6.23 13.51 -9.49
C PRO A 29 -5.69 12.13 -9.02
N LEU A 30 -6.13 11.02 -9.62
CA LEU A 30 -5.87 9.66 -9.11
C LEU A 30 -4.40 9.28 -9.21
N TRP A 31 -3.77 9.56 -10.35
CA TRP A 31 -2.37 9.19 -10.56
C TRP A 31 -1.43 9.97 -9.63
N THR A 32 -1.62 11.28 -9.50
CA THR A 32 -0.85 12.10 -8.54
C THR A 32 -1.08 11.62 -7.10
N ALA A 33 -2.31 11.27 -6.73
CA ALA A 33 -2.60 10.71 -5.41
C ALA A 33 -1.83 9.42 -5.11
N ARG A 34 -1.67 8.53 -6.10
CA ARG A 34 -0.84 7.33 -5.96
C ARG A 34 0.64 7.70 -5.83
N GLN A 35 1.14 8.64 -6.62
CA GLN A 35 2.53 9.09 -6.54
C GLN A 35 2.86 9.67 -5.15
N GLN A 36 1.94 10.48 -4.59
CA GLN A 36 2.05 11.00 -3.22
C GLN A 36 2.12 9.89 -2.18
N LEU A 37 1.28 8.85 -2.32
CA LEU A 37 1.34 7.67 -1.44
C LEU A 37 2.71 6.98 -1.52
N CYS A 38 3.24 6.75 -2.73
CA CYS A 38 4.56 6.15 -2.90
C CYS A 38 5.66 7.00 -2.25
N GLN A 39 5.62 8.33 -2.45
CA GLN A 39 6.61 9.25 -1.87
C GLN A 39 6.54 9.27 -0.33
N ALA A 40 5.35 9.35 0.23
CA ALA A 40 5.18 9.35 1.67
C ALA A 40 5.56 8.00 2.30
N LEU A 41 5.25 6.89 1.63
CA LEU A 41 5.69 5.57 2.10
C LEU A 41 7.22 5.47 2.13
N ALA A 42 7.91 5.98 1.11
CA ALA A 42 9.37 6.04 1.10
C ALA A 42 9.92 6.86 2.30
N ALA A 43 9.28 7.98 2.63
CA ALA A 43 9.66 8.83 3.76
C ALA A 43 9.38 8.14 5.12
N THR A 44 8.21 7.51 5.27
CA THR A 44 7.82 6.73 6.45
C THR A 44 8.80 5.59 6.72
N LEU A 45 9.31 4.91 5.69
CA LEU A 45 10.31 3.86 5.87
C LEU A 45 11.65 4.40 6.39
N ALA A 46 11.99 5.65 6.09
CA ALA A 46 13.19 6.30 6.59
C ALA A 46 13.04 6.85 8.02
N SER A 47 11.86 7.39 8.37
CA SER A 47 11.59 7.98 9.68
C SER A 47 11.09 6.97 10.72
N GLY A 48 10.42 5.90 10.29
CA GLY A 48 9.65 5.00 11.14
C GLY A 48 8.26 5.54 11.55
N ASP A 49 7.88 6.74 11.10
CA ASP A 49 6.59 7.38 11.39
C ASP A 49 5.56 6.98 10.32
N TRP A 50 4.73 5.99 10.66
CA TRP A 50 3.64 5.52 9.80
C TRP A 50 2.38 6.35 9.96
N LEU A 51 2.18 6.99 11.11
CA LEU A 51 1.04 7.91 11.28
C LEU A 51 1.07 9.05 10.26
N ALA A 52 2.27 9.43 9.77
CA ALA A 52 2.45 10.36 8.65
C ALA A 52 1.72 9.97 7.34
N LEU A 53 1.31 8.71 7.16
CA LEU A 53 0.50 8.28 6.00
C LEU A 53 -0.98 8.67 6.14
N LEU A 54 -1.45 9.02 7.35
CA LEU A 54 -2.86 9.31 7.62
C LEU A 54 -3.45 10.38 6.69
N PRO A 55 -2.80 11.54 6.42
CA PRO A 55 -3.38 12.56 5.55
C PRO A 55 -3.59 12.08 4.11
N ILE A 56 -2.79 11.11 3.65
CA ILE A 56 -2.90 10.56 2.30
C ILE A 56 -3.96 9.47 2.26
N LEU A 57 -4.04 8.63 3.29
CA LEU A 57 -4.97 7.50 3.36
C LEU A 57 -6.39 7.92 3.76
N ASN A 58 -6.55 8.93 4.61
CA ASN A 58 -7.85 9.44 5.07
C ASN A 58 -8.55 10.29 4.00
N HIS A 59 -9.01 9.62 2.94
CA HIS A 59 -9.72 10.21 1.81
C HIS A 59 -11.01 9.43 1.52
N GLU A 60 -11.95 10.02 0.77
CA GLU A 60 -13.14 9.30 0.26
C GLU A 60 -12.80 8.03 -0.54
N GLN A 61 -11.58 7.96 -1.07
CA GLN A 61 -11.07 6.84 -1.85
C GLN A 61 -10.09 5.97 -1.05
N ALA A 62 -10.20 5.97 0.28
CA ALA A 62 -9.29 5.22 1.17
C ALA A 62 -9.19 3.75 0.79
N ALA A 63 -10.30 3.10 0.41
CA ALA A 63 -10.27 1.70 -0.02
C ALA A 63 -9.40 1.45 -1.27
N VAL A 64 -9.37 2.41 -2.20
CA VAL A 64 -8.50 2.36 -3.39
C VAL A 64 -7.04 2.62 -3.01
N ARG A 65 -6.79 3.58 -2.13
CA ARG A 65 -5.43 3.90 -1.65
C ARG A 65 -4.82 2.75 -0.83
N LEU A 66 -5.63 2.09 0.00
CA LEU A 66 -5.23 0.87 0.72
C LEU A 66 -4.97 -0.29 -0.24
N HIS A 67 -5.69 -0.40 -1.36
CA HIS A 67 -5.36 -1.38 -2.42
C HIS A 67 -3.98 -1.13 -3.02
N TRP A 68 -3.65 0.14 -3.33
CA TRP A 68 -2.31 0.49 -3.81
C TRP A 68 -1.24 0.11 -2.77
N LEU A 69 -1.43 0.47 -1.50
CA LEU A 69 -0.53 0.10 -0.41
C LEU A 69 -0.36 -1.42 -0.29
N ALA A 70 -1.46 -2.19 -0.31
CA ALA A 70 -1.42 -3.65 -0.25
C ALA A 70 -0.60 -4.23 -1.40
N SER A 71 -0.79 -3.74 -2.63
CA SER A 71 -0.04 -4.20 -3.79
C SER A 71 1.47 -3.95 -3.68
N LEU A 72 1.87 -2.81 -3.11
CA LEU A 72 3.29 -2.48 -2.86
C LEU A 72 3.89 -3.44 -1.83
N LEU A 73 3.17 -3.71 -0.74
CA LEU A 73 3.62 -4.64 0.31
C LEU A 73 3.76 -6.07 -0.21
N VAL A 74 2.81 -6.53 -1.03
CA VAL A 74 2.87 -7.85 -1.67
C VAL A 74 4.02 -7.92 -2.68
N ASP A 75 4.23 -6.88 -3.48
CA ASP A 75 5.36 -6.85 -4.40
C ASP A 75 6.70 -6.83 -3.66
N ALA A 76 6.82 -6.14 -2.52
CA ALA A 76 8.02 -6.21 -1.68
C ALA A 76 8.29 -7.63 -1.15
N GLN A 77 7.24 -8.37 -0.76
CA GLN A 77 7.38 -9.79 -0.38
C GLN A 77 7.85 -10.65 -1.56
N LYS A 78 7.31 -10.41 -2.77
CA LYS A 78 7.78 -11.07 -4.00
C LYS A 78 9.27 -10.78 -4.24
N ARG A 79 9.72 -9.54 -4.02
CA ARG A 79 11.14 -9.15 -4.15
C ARG A 79 12.03 -9.92 -3.17
N GLN A 80 11.60 -10.12 -1.93
CA GLN A 80 12.33 -10.93 -0.94
C GLN A 80 12.47 -12.40 -1.37
N GLN A 81 11.59 -12.89 -2.23
CA GLN A 81 11.62 -14.26 -2.79
C GLN A 81 12.34 -14.33 -4.15
N GLY A 82 12.94 -13.23 -4.63
CA GLY A 82 13.62 -13.17 -5.93
C GLY A 82 12.68 -13.07 -7.14
N ILE A 83 11.38 -12.88 -6.93
CA ILE A 83 10.40 -12.75 -8.01
C ILE A 83 10.50 -11.34 -8.63
N THR A 84 10.60 -11.27 -9.96
CA THR A 84 10.69 -10.02 -10.72
C THR A 84 9.35 -9.55 -11.28
N LEU A 85 8.35 -10.44 -11.36
CA LEU A 85 7.00 -10.10 -11.81
C LEU A 85 6.21 -9.39 -10.70
N VAL A 86 6.23 -8.05 -10.73
CA VAL A 86 5.57 -7.17 -9.75
C VAL A 86 4.41 -6.39 -10.38
N SER A 87 3.47 -5.96 -9.56
CA SER A 87 2.32 -5.14 -9.95
C SER A 87 2.71 -3.67 -10.16
N ASN A 88 3.74 -3.19 -9.45
CA ASN A 88 4.18 -1.80 -9.41
C ASN A 88 5.60 -1.59 -10.00
N PRO A 89 5.86 -1.95 -11.28
CA PRO A 89 7.20 -1.80 -11.86
C PRO A 89 7.69 -0.34 -11.93
N ASP A 90 6.78 0.63 -11.98
CA ASP A 90 7.11 2.07 -12.06
C ASP A 90 7.80 2.63 -10.82
N VAL A 91 7.73 1.93 -9.69
CA VAL A 91 8.33 2.35 -8.40
C VAL A 91 9.28 1.29 -7.86
N TRP A 92 10.06 0.66 -8.75
CA TRP A 92 11.02 -0.38 -8.39
C TRP A 92 11.94 -0.04 -7.18
N PRO A 93 12.53 1.17 -7.07
CA PRO A 93 13.38 1.50 -5.93
C PRO A 93 12.64 1.45 -4.59
N LEU A 94 11.36 1.84 -4.56
CA LEU A 94 10.52 1.76 -3.36
C LEU A 94 10.24 0.30 -2.97
N LEU A 95 10.05 -0.58 -3.95
CA LEU A 95 9.87 -2.01 -3.68
C LEU A 95 11.12 -2.63 -3.05
N GLU A 96 12.30 -2.26 -3.53
CA GLU A 96 13.58 -2.69 -2.95
C GLU A 96 13.77 -2.14 -1.53
N GLN A 97 13.45 -0.85 -1.32
CA GLN A 97 13.49 -0.25 0.01
C GLN A 97 12.55 -0.97 0.98
N LEU A 98 11.29 -1.23 0.60
CA LEU A 98 10.35 -2.00 1.43
C LEU A 98 10.89 -3.39 1.77
N ALA A 99 11.38 -4.12 0.76
CA ALA A 99 11.91 -5.47 0.91
C ALA A 99 13.14 -5.52 1.82
N HIS A 100 13.95 -4.46 1.84
CA HIS A 100 15.14 -4.37 2.68
C HIS A 100 14.85 -3.88 4.10
N SER A 101 13.99 -2.87 4.24
CA SER A 101 13.69 -2.23 5.52
C SER A 101 12.84 -3.08 6.45
N LEU A 102 11.99 -3.97 5.89
CA LEU A 102 10.98 -4.69 6.66
C LEU A 102 11.17 -6.21 6.58
N PRO A 103 11.25 -6.93 7.71
CA PRO A 103 11.22 -8.40 7.73
C PRO A 103 9.96 -8.96 7.05
N ALA A 104 10.11 -10.09 6.35
CA ALA A 104 9.03 -10.73 5.60
C ALA A 104 7.74 -10.94 6.41
N VAL A 105 7.88 -11.41 7.65
CA VAL A 105 6.73 -11.65 8.55
C VAL A 105 5.98 -10.36 8.90
N ARG A 106 6.69 -9.23 9.01
CA ARG A 106 6.09 -7.92 9.29
C ARG A 106 5.41 -7.35 8.05
N LEU A 107 6.03 -7.48 6.87
CA LEU A 107 5.39 -7.14 5.59
C LEU A 107 4.07 -7.91 5.42
N GLN A 108 4.06 -9.20 5.75
CA GLN A 108 2.86 -10.05 5.67
C GLN A 108 1.78 -9.58 6.66
N ALA A 109 2.14 -9.35 7.93
CA ALA A 109 1.20 -8.87 8.94
C ALA A 109 0.57 -7.52 8.56
N ILE A 110 1.38 -6.57 8.10
CA ILE A 110 0.90 -5.26 7.64
C ILE A 110 0.00 -5.42 6.41
N ALA A 111 0.40 -6.21 5.41
CA ALA A 111 -0.42 -6.45 4.22
C ALA A 111 -1.80 -7.04 4.56
N HIS A 112 -1.84 -7.99 5.51
CA HIS A 112 -3.09 -8.57 5.98
C HIS A 112 -4.00 -7.54 6.68
N ASP A 113 -3.44 -6.72 7.56
CA ASP A 113 -4.19 -5.66 8.24
C ASP A 113 -4.68 -4.57 7.26
N VAL A 114 -3.90 -4.24 6.22
CA VAL A 114 -4.31 -3.33 5.14
C VAL A 114 -5.54 -3.89 4.43
N CYS A 115 -5.53 -5.17 4.04
CA CYS A 115 -6.66 -5.82 3.39
C CYS A 115 -7.91 -5.84 4.29
N THR A 116 -7.75 -6.20 5.57
CA THR A 116 -8.85 -6.21 6.54
C THR A 116 -9.44 -4.81 6.74
N CYS A 117 -8.60 -3.79 6.88
CA CYS A 117 -9.03 -2.39 7.00
C CYS A 117 -9.82 -1.96 5.75
N ARG A 118 -9.33 -2.32 4.57
CA ARG A 118 -10.01 -2.03 3.30
C ARG A 118 -11.40 -2.68 3.25
N GLU A 119 -11.52 -3.94 3.66
CA GLU A 119 -12.81 -4.64 3.72
C GLU A 119 -13.77 -3.99 4.70
N GLN A 120 -13.29 -3.56 5.88
CA GLN A 120 -14.09 -2.84 6.85
C GLN A 120 -14.62 -1.51 6.28
N LEU A 121 -13.80 -0.75 5.57
CA LEU A 121 -14.22 0.50 4.92
C LEU A 121 -15.26 0.30 3.81
N LEU A 122 -15.23 -0.85 3.13
CA LEU A 122 -16.17 -1.15 2.04
C LEU A 122 -17.49 -1.72 2.55
N ASN A 123 -17.47 -2.48 3.65
CA ASN A 123 -18.61 -3.30 4.06
C ASN A 123 -19.29 -2.83 5.34
N VAL A 124 -18.64 -2.01 6.18
CA VAL A 124 -19.20 -1.53 7.45
C VAL A 124 -19.77 -0.13 7.28
N VAL A 125 -21.10 -0.04 7.28
CA VAL A 125 -21.81 1.25 7.16
C VAL A 125 -21.57 2.11 8.41
N GLY A 126 -21.25 3.39 8.21
CA GLY A 126 -21.07 4.36 9.29
C GLY A 126 -19.76 4.23 10.07
N VAL A 127 -18.81 3.41 9.60
CA VAL A 127 -17.49 3.31 10.22
C VAL A 127 -16.77 4.67 10.18
N ASN A 128 -16.17 5.08 11.30
CA ASN A 128 -15.32 6.26 11.32
C ASN A 128 -13.98 5.93 10.66
N ARG A 129 -13.84 6.34 9.39
CA ARG A 129 -12.66 6.09 8.55
C ARG A 129 -11.37 6.59 9.20
N GLU A 130 -11.37 7.81 9.75
CA GLU A 130 -10.18 8.41 10.34
C GLU A 130 -9.73 7.65 11.57
N LEU A 131 -10.66 7.32 12.47
CA LEU A 131 -10.36 6.51 13.65
C LEU A 131 -9.81 5.15 13.26
N LEU A 132 -10.45 4.47 12.30
CA LEU A 132 -10.02 3.16 11.83
C LEU A 132 -8.61 3.20 11.23
N LEU A 133 -8.32 4.18 10.36
CA LEU A 133 -7.00 4.33 9.75
C LEU A 133 -5.93 4.66 10.80
N THR A 134 -6.25 5.56 11.74
CA THR A 134 -5.34 5.95 12.82
C THR A 134 -4.96 4.74 13.67
N GLU A 135 -5.94 3.93 14.07
CA GLU A 135 -5.69 2.70 14.84
C GLU A 135 -4.78 1.73 14.07
N ARG A 136 -5.02 1.54 12.77
CA ARG A 136 -4.22 0.64 11.92
C ARG A 136 -2.78 1.12 11.77
N LEU A 137 -2.57 2.41 11.52
CA LEU A 137 -1.24 2.99 11.36
C LEU A 137 -0.41 2.84 12.64
N LEU A 138 -0.97 3.19 13.80
CA LEU A 138 -0.30 3.02 15.10
C LEU A 138 0.00 1.54 15.40
N ARG A 139 -0.91 0.64 15.02
CA ARG A 139 -0.69 -0.81 15.16
C ARG A 139 0.48 -1.29 14.30
N TRP A 140 0.60 -0.79 13.07
CA TRP A 140 1.72 -1.14 12.20
C TRP A 140 3.06 -0.64 12.76
N GLU A 141 3.12 0.57 13.32
CA GLU A 141 4.32 1.04 14.03
C GLU A 141 4.71 0.09 15.17
N HIS A 142 3.72 -0.37 15.93
CA HIS A 142 3.94 -1.30 17.02
C HIS A 142 4.53 -2.64 16.53
N TYR A 143 4.06 -3.18 15.40
CA TYR A 143 4.63 -4.40 14.79
C TYR A 143 6.11 -4.25 14.45
N LEU A 144 6.57 -3.03 14.17
CA LEU A 144 7.95 -2.74 13.81
C LEU A 144 8.87 -2.63 15.01
N GLN A 145 8.33 -2.50 16.23
CA GLN A 145 9.14 -2.48 17.44
C GLN A 145 9.81 -3.85 17.71
N PRO A 146 11.06 -3.88 18.22
CA PRO A 146 11.73 -5.14 18.54
C PRO A 146 10.97 -5.95 19.59
N GLY A 147 10.80 -7.26 19.37
CA GLY A 147 10.15 -8.16 20.34
C GLY A 147 8.62 -8.16 20.31
N THR A 148 7.98 -7.35 19.48
CA THR A 148 6.52 -7.36 19.33
C THR A 148 6.01 -8.68 18.75
N VAL A 149 4.99 -9.26 19.39
CA VAL A 149 4.26 -10.42 18.88
C VAL A 149 3.28 -9.96 17.80
N LEU A 150 3.37 -10.58 16.62
CA LEU A 150 2.47 -10.28 15.50
C LEU A 150 1.15 -11.03 15.65
N PRO A 151 0.04 -10.48 15.15
CA PRO A 151 -1.24 -11.19 15.14
C PRO A 151 -1.10 -12.48 14.33
N VAL A 152 -1.64 -13.57 14.87
CA VAL A 152 -1.79 -14.82 14.14
C VAL A 152 -3.15 -14.76 13.44
N SER A 153 -3.18 -15.03 12.13
CA SER A 153 -4.46 -15.14 11.42
C SER A 153 -5.26 -16.30 12.01
N HIS A 154 -6.45 -16.00 12.54
CA HIS A 154 -7.41 -17.01 12.98
C HIS A 154 -8.42 -17.24 11.85
N LEU A 155 -8.75 -18.51 11.62
CA LEU A 155 -9.76 -18.97 10.65
C LEU A 155 -11.17 -18.78 11.20
#